data_AF-A0A9R1X8H4-F1
#
_entry.id   AF-A0A9R1X8H4-F1
#
_cell.length_a   1.000
_cell.length_b   1.000
_cell.length_c   1.000
_cell.angle_alpha   90.00
_cell.angle_beta   90.00
_cell.angle_gamma   90.00
#
_symmetry.space_group_name_H-M   'P 1'
#
loop_
_entity.id
_entity.type
_entity.pdbx_description
1 polymer ?
#
loop_
_entity_poly.entity_id
_entity_poly.type
_entity_poly.pdbx_seq_one_letter_code
_entity_poly.pdbx_strand_id
1 'polypeptide(L)'
;MYRCGFAQSQEAYDTAVNELFTALNTVDDHLKGSRYLCGDNLTLADVCLFTTLIRFDLVYNVMFKCTKKKVVEYPSLHGYMQDIYQIPGVAETCNLEAMMDGYYKFLFPLNPGNIRPIMPSNSDHHSLSQTHNRESLSASSQSVQVLV
;
A
#
# COMPACT_ATOMS: atom_id res chain seq x y z
N MET A 1 11.09 2.74 -2.97
CA MET A 1 10.33 3.78 -3.72
C MET A 1 11.21 4.99 -4.06
N TYR A 2 11.59 5.83 -3.09
CA TYR A 2 12.38 7.05 -3.37
C TYR A 2 13.70 6.78 -4.11
N ARG A 3 14.43 5.71 -3.76
CA ARG A 3 15.62 5.27 -4.50
C ARG A 3 15.36 5.01 -5.99
N CYS A 4 14.16 4.53 -6.35
CA CYS A 4 13.76 4.36 -7.75
C CYS A 4 13.46 5.72 -8.40
N GLY A 5 12.64 6.54 -7.73
CA GLY A 5 12.19 7.82 -8.28
C GLY A 5 13.31 8.82 -8.53
N PHE A 6 14.35 8.81 -7.69
CA PHE A 6 15.47 9.75 -7.76
C PHE A 6 16.77 9.14 -8.31
N ALA A 7 16.73 7.91 -8.81
CA ALA A 7 17.90 7.28 -9.43
C ALA A 7 18.46 8.14 -10.56
N GLN A 8 19.79 8.32 -10.57
CA GLN A 8 20.51 9.12 -11.58
C GLN A 8 21.18 8.24 -12.66
N SER A 9 21.02 6.92 -12.57
CA SER A 9 21.49 5.96 -13.57
C SER A 9 20.52 4.79 -13.69
N GLN A 10 20.54 4.14 -14.85
CA GLN A 10 19.72 2.95 -15.11
C GLN A 10 20.05 1.82 -14.12
N GLU A 11 21.34 1.57 -13.87
CA GLU A 11 21.80 0.56 -12.92
C GLU A 11 21.27 0.81 -11.50
N ALA A 12 21.37 2.05 -11.00
CA ALA A 12 20.86 2.39 -9.66
C ALA A 12 19.34 2.21 -9.57
N TYR A 13 18.62 2.56 -10.63
CA TYR A 13 17.18 2.32 -10.72
C TYR A 13 16.87 0.81 -10.72
N ASP A 14 17.55 0.03 -11.55
CA ASP A 14 17.34 -1.41 -11.71
C ASP A 14 17.58 -2.16 -10.40
N THR A 15 18.66 -1.83 -9.67
CA THR A 15 18.90 -2.38 -8.34
C THR A 15 17.75 -2.01 -7.38
N ALA A 16 17.40 -0.73 -7.29
CA ALA A 16 16.41 -0.25 -6.33
C ALA A 16 15.01 -0.81 -6.60
N VAL A 17 14.60 -0.91 -7.87
CA VAL A 17 13.28 -1.44 -8.23
C VAL A 17 13.22 -2.95 -8.01
N ASN A 18 14.30 -3.70 -8.28
CA ASN A 18 14.33 -5.13 -8.00
C ASN A 18 14.27 -5.43 -6.50
N GLU A 19 15.06 -4.72 -5.68
CA GLU A 19 15.00 -4.85 -4.21
C GLU A 19 13.62 -4.53 -3.65
N LEU A 20 12.99 -3.47 -4.16
CA LEU A 20 11.63 -3.10 -3.78
C LEU A 20 10.64 -4.24 -4.04
N PHE A 21 10.62 -4.78 -5.26
CA PHE A 21 9.63 -5.79 -5.61
C PHE A 21 9.93 -7.14 -4.94
N THR A 22 11.19 -7.45 -4.66
CA THR A 22 11.55 -8.59 -3.79
C THR A 22 10.96 -8.40 -2.40
N ALA A 23 11.11 -7.22 -1.79
CA ALA A 23 10.54 -6.94 -0.47
C ALA A 23 9.01 -7.01 -0.47
N LEU A 24 8.33 -6.43 -1.46
CA LEU A 24 6.87 -6.50 -1.58
C LEU A 24 6.38 -7.95 -1.73
N ASN A 25 7.08 -8.78 -2.53
CA ASN A 25 6.74 -10.20 -2.66
C ASN A 25 6.89 -10.93 -1.32
N THR A 26 7.97 -10.70 -0.58
CA THR A 26 8.18 -11.29 0.75
C THR A 26 7.07 -10.89 1.73
N VAL A 27 6.67 -9.62 1.73
CA VAL A 27 5.61 -9.14 2.62
C VAL A 27 4.23 -9.68 2.21
N ASP A 28 3.92 -9.73 0.91
CA ASP A 28 2.69 -10.34 0.41
C ASP A 28 2.60 -11.82 0.81
N ASP A 29 3.70 -12.56 0.65
CA ASP A 29 3.79 -13.97 1.05
C ASP A 29 3.57 -14.17 2.55
N HIS A 30 4.18 -13.33 3.40
CA HIS A 30 3.96 -13.34 4.84
C HIS A 30 2.49 -13.08 5.21
N LEU A 31 1.88 -12.06 4.58
CA LEU A 31 0.51 -11.63 4.84
C LEU A 31 -0.56 -12.59 4.29
N LYS A 32 -0.17 -13.69 3.62
CA LYS A 32 -1.09 -14.79 3.28
C LYS A 32 -1.56 -15.54 4.52
N GLY A 33 -0.68 -15.72 5.50
CA GLY A 33 -0.96 -16.51 6.71
C GLY A 33 -1.11 -15.70 7.99
N SER A 34 -0.85 -14.40 7.95
CA SER A 34 -0.92 -13.52 9.13
C SER A 34 -1.73 -12.28 8.81
N ARG A 35 -2.64 -11.87 9.71
CA ARG A 35 -3.48 -10.68 9.50
C ARG A 35 -2.65 -9.40 9.42
N TYR A 36 -1.69 -9.21 10.33
CA TYR A 36 -0.78 -8.06 10.37
C TYR A 36 0.70 -8.49 10.33
N LEU A 37 1.63 -7.54 10.25
CA LEU A 37 3.06 -7.83 10.13
C LEU A 37 3.61 -8.59 11.34
N CYS A 38 3.06 -8.35 12.53
CA CYS A 38 3.53 -8.94 13.79
C CYS A 38 2.48 -9.88 14.44
N GLY A 39 1.61 -10.52 13.65
CA GLY A 39 0.60 -11.45 14.15
C GLY A 39 -0.82 -10.88 14.07
N ASP A 40 -1.61 -11.10 15.13
CA ASP A 40 -3.05 -10.79 15.16
C ASP A 40 -3.37 -9.34 15.53
N ASN A 41 -2.40 -8.58 16.06
CA ASN A 41 -2.61 -7.21 16.51
C ASN A 41 -1.91 -6.21 15.59
N LEU A 42 -2.56 -5.07 15.34
CA LEU A 42 -1.97 -3.94 14.64
C LEU A 42 -0.81 -3.37 15.46
N THR A 43 0.32 -3.08 14.80
CA THR A 43 1.51 -2.48 15.40
C THR A 43 1.97 -1.24 14.65
N LEU A 44 2.97 -0.54 15.18
CA LEU A 44 3.61 0.59 14.49
C LEU A 44 4.21 0.17 13.13
N ALA A 45 4.68 -1.08 13.00
CA ALA A 45 5.19 -1.58 11.73
C ALA A 45 4.11 -1.51 10.64
N ASP A 46 2.87 -1.81 11.01
CA ASP A 46 1.74 -1.79 10.09
C ASP A 46 1.38 -0.39 9.64
N VAL A 47 1.37 0.56 10.57
CA VAL A 47 1.14 1.98 10.27
C VAL A 47 2.22 2.50 9.31
N CYS A 48 3.49 2.17 9.55
CA CYS A 48 4.60 2.55 8.67
C CYS A 48 4.42 1.98 7.25
N LEU A 49 4.06 0.71 7.12
CA LEU A 49 3.84 0.09 5.81
C LEU A 49 2.60 0.66 5.11
N PHE A 50 1.49 0.82 5.83
CA PHE A 50 0.23 1.34 5.31
C PHE A 50 0.40 2.69 4.60
N THR A 51 1.13 3.63 5.23
CA THR A 51 1.38 4.95 4.62
C THR A 51 2.13 4.88 3.29
N THR A 52 2.92 3.82 3.07
CA THR A 52 3.57 3.54 1.79
C THR A 52 2.60 2.93 0.79
N LEU A 53 1.84 1.90 1.20
CA LEU A 53 0.93 1.17 0.31
C LEU A 53 -0.18 2.07 -0.25
N ILE A 54 -0.80 2.90 0.59
CA ILE A 54 -1.92 3.77 0.19
C ILE A 54 -1.53 4.79 -0.89
N ARG A 55 -0.25 5.13 -1.02
CA ARG A 55 0.29 6.04 -2.04
C ARG A 55 0.87 5.31 -3.26
N PHE A 56 1.03 3.99 -3.19
CA PHE A 56 1.80 3.25 -4.17
C PHE A 56 1.19 3.32 -5.56
N ASP A 57 -0.06 2.92 -5.71
CA ASP A 57 -0.74 2.86 -7.01
C ASP A 57 -1.09 4.26 -7.54
N LEU A 58 -1.36 5.21 -6.63
CA LEU A 58 -1.68 6.61 -6.96
C LEU A 58 -0.46 7.39 -7.46
N VAL A 59 0.69 7.17 -6.82
CA VAL A 59 1.87 8.02 -6.97
C VAL A 59 3.06 7.20 -7.40
N TYR A 60 3.55 6.29 -6.55
CA TYR A 60 4.87 5.73 -6.73
C TYR A 60 5.01 4.84 -7.97
N ASN A 61 3.93 4.16 -8.35
CA ASN A 61 3.88 3.32 -9.54
C ASN A 61 4.25 4.11 -10.80
N VAL A 62 3.67 5.30 -10.98
CA VAL A 62 3.91 6.16 -12.15
C VAL A 62 5.06 7.13 -11.88
N MET A 63 4.96 7.97 -10.85
CA MET A 63 5.91 9.05 -10.55
C MET A 63 7.33 8.55 -10.29
N PHE A 64 7.46 7.43 -9.58
CA PHE A 64 8.76 6.82 -9.26
C PHE A 64 9.10 5.62 -10.14
N LYS A 65 8.35 5.43 -11.23
CA LYS A 65 8.54 4.35 -12.21
C LYS A 65 8.50 2.95 -11.59
N CYS A 66 7.84 2.77 -10.44
CA CYS A 66 7.73 1.47 -9.79
C CYS A 66 6.60 0.64 -10.42
N THR A 67 6.72 0.35 -11.72
CA THR A 67 5.62 -0.12 -12.59
C THR A 67 5.50 -1.64 -12.74
N LYS A 68 6.41 -2.44 -12.17
CA LYS A 68 6.42 -3.91 -12.36
C LYS A 68 5.12 -4.59 -11.93
N LYS A 69 4.50 -4.09 -10.86
CA LYS A 69 3.24 -4.59 -10.30
C LYS A 69 2.61 -3.54 -9.38
N LYS A 70 1.29 -3.38 -9.42
CA LYS A 70 0.50 -2.52 -8.53
C LYS A 70 0.15 -3.24 -7.24
N VAL A 71 -0.09 -2.51 -6.16
CA VAL A 71 -0.54 -3.06 -4.87
C VAL A 71 -1.85 -3.83 -5.02
N VAL A 72 -2.79 -3.33 -5.82
CA VAL A 72 -4.05 -4.05 -6.12
C VAL A 72 -3.85 -5.45 -6.74
N GLU A 73 -2.69 -5.72 -7.35
CA GLU A 73 -2.37 -7.02 -7.95
C GLU A 73 -1.72 -7.99 -6.95
N TYR A 74 -1.47 -7.55 -5.72
CA TYR A 74 -0.99 -8.35 -4.60
C TYR A 74 -2.17 -8.69 -3.67
N PRO A 75 -2.74 -9.90 -3.72
CA PRO A 75 -3.98 -10.21 -3.01
C PRO A 75 -3.90 -9.97 -1.50
N SER A 76 -2.78 -10.37 -0.88
CA SER A 76 -2.61 -10.24 0.56
C SER A 76 -2.28 -8.81 0.98
N LEU A 77 -1.37 -8.12 0.28
CA LEU A 77 -1.07 -6.71 0.52
C LEU A 77 -2.28 -5.79 0.25
N HIS A 78 -3.04 -6.03 -0.80
CA HIS A 78 -4.22 -5.23 -1.13
C HIS A 78 -5.27 -5.34 -0.04
N GLY A 79 -5.64 -6.58 0.34
CA GLY A 79 -6.57 -6.80 1.44
C GLY A 79 -6.05 -6.23 2.76
N TYR A 80 -4.74 -6.30 3.01
CA TYR A 80 -4.11 -5.76 4.23
C TYR A 80 -4.21 -4.24 4.29
N MET A 81 -3.97 -3.57 3.16
CA MET A 81 -4.15 -2.14 3.03
C MET A 81 -5.62 -1.74 3.24
N GLN A 82 -6.56 -2.50 2.68
CA GLN A 82 -8.00 -2.28 2.88
C GLN A 82 -8.43 -2.48 4.35
N ASP A 83 -7.94 -3.53 5.02
CA ASP A 83 -8.21 -3.81 6.44
C ASP A 83 -7.79 -2.63 7.33
N ILE A 84 -6.58 -2.09 7.13
CA ILE A 84 -6.12 -0.91 7.89
C ILE A 84 -6.91 0.35 7.52
N TYR A 85 -7.18 0.56 6.23
CA TYR A 85 -7.94 1.71 5.75
C TYR A 85 -9.36 1.78 6.34
N GLN A 86 -9.98 0.63 6.60
CA GLN A 86 -11.34 0.50 7.14
C GLN A 86 -11.41 0.58 8.67
N ILE A 87 -10.27 0.71 9.38
CA ILE A 87 -10.26 1.00 10.81
C ILE A 87 -10.93 2.38 11.04
N PRO A 88 -11.85 2.50 12.02
CA PRO A 88 -12.54 3.76 12.29
C PRO A 88 -11.57 4.94 12.47
N GLY A 89 -11.78 6.02 11.72
CA GLY A 89 -10.94 7.23 11.77
C GLY A 89 -9.76 7.24 10.79
N VAL A 90 -9.39 6.11 10.16
CA VAL A 90 -8.23 6.06 9.25
C VAL A 90 -8.55 6.67 7.89
N ALA A 91 -9.71 6.36 7.30
CA ALA A 91 -10.11 6.88 6.00
C ALA A 91 -10.13 8.43 5.96
N GLU A 92 -10.53 9.06 7.06
CA GLU A 92 -10.58 10.52 7.24
C GLU A 92 -9.19 11.17 7.22
N THR A 93 -8.13 10.41 7.52
CA THR A 93 -6.74 10.88 7.40
C THR A 93 -6.20 10.80 5.97
N CYS A 94 -6.92 10.13 5.07
CA CYS A 94 -6.44 9.78 3.74
C CYS A 94 -7.02 10.68 2.66
N ASN A 95 -6.55 11.93 2.59
CA ASN A 95 -6.88 12.82 1.47
C ASN A 95 -6.08 12.42 0.20
N LEU A 96 -6.68 11.56 -0.63
CA LEU A 96 -6.02 10.95 -1.79
C LEU A 96 -5.60 12.00 -2.84
N GLU A 97 -6.41 13.04 -3.06
CA GLU A 97 -6.07 14.12 -4.00
C GLU A 97 -4.87 14.94 -3.52
N ALA A 98 -4.85 15.30 -2.24
CA ALA A 98 -3.74 16.02 -1.63
C ALA A 98 -2.46 15.17 -1.65
N MET A 99 -2.56 13.85 -1.45
CA MET A 99 -1.41 12.94 -1.63
C MET A 99 -0.88 13.02 -3.06
N MET A 100 -1.74 12.93 -4.08
CA MET A 100 -1.30 13.01 -5.47
C MET A 100 -0.69 14.39 -5.78
N ASP A 101 -1.34 15.48 -5.38
CA ASP A 101 -0.85 16.85 -5.60
C ASP A 101 0.52 17.08 -4.96
N GLY A 102 0.71 16.56 -3.74
CA GLY A 102 1.98 16.56 -3.00
C GLY A 102 3.18 16.11 -3.84
N TYR A 103 2.97 15.11 -4.70
CA TYR A 103 4.02 14.57 -5.56
C TYR A 103 3.99 15.17 -6.95
N TYR A 104 2.86 15.10 -7.66
CA TYR A 104 2.82 15.49 -9.07
C TYR A 104 2.96 16.99 -9.29
N LYS A 105 2.55 17.85 -8.36
CA LYS A 105 2.63 19.31 -8.51
C LYS A 105 3.84 19.94 -7.82
N PHE A 106 4.31 19.35 -6.72
CA PHE A 106 5.30 19.99 -5.86
C PHE A 106 6.63 19.26 -5.79
N LEU A 107 6.71 17.97 -6.18
CA LEU A 107 7.95 17.22 -6.11
C LEU A 107 8.82 17.42 -7.35
N PHE A 108 9.71 18.41 -7.26
CA PHE A 108 10.77 18.67 -8.22
C PHE A 108 11.94 17.66 -8.05
N PRO A 109 12.64 17.24 -9.13
CA PRO A 109 12.51 17.61 -10.54
C PRO A 109 11.64 16.67 -11.38
N LEU A 110 10.93 15.73 -10.75
CA LEU A 110 10.47 14.51 -11.43
C LEU A 110 9.30 14.70 -12.40
N ASN A 111 8.50 15.78 -12.25
CA ASN A 111 7.38 16.09 -13.15
C ASN A 111 7.34 17.57 -13.53
N PRO A 112 8.17 18.04 -14.49
CA PRO A 112 8.26 19.46 -14.84
C PRO A 112 6.94 20.10 -15.29
N GLY A 113 6.01 19.30 -15.85
CA GLY A 113 4.71 19.79 -16.30
C GLY A 113 3.72 20.05 -15.17
N ASN A 114 3.98 19.58 -13.94
CA ASN A 114 3.07 19.66 -12.79
C ASN A 114 1.66 19.10 -13.06
N ILE A 115 1.51 18.25 -14.07
CA ILE A 115 0.25 17.62 -14.42
C ILE A 115 0.07 16.37 -13.57
N ARG A 116 -1.04 16.30 -12.85
CA ARG A 116 -1.47 15.13 -12.11
C ARG A 116 -2.26 14.19 -13.03
N PRO A 117 -1.97 12.87 -13.09
CA PRO A 117 -2.81 11.92 -13.81
C PRO A 117 -4.19 11.78 -13.15
N ILE A 118 -5.16 11.27 -13.90
CA ILE A 118 -6.45 10.88 -13.34
C ILE A 118 -6.22 9.73 -12.34
N MET A 119 -6.94 9.75 -11.22
CA MET A 119 -6.89 8.70 -10.21
C MET A 119 -7.29 7.35 -10.85
N PRO A 120 -6.52 6.27 -10.61
CA PRO A 120 -6.94 4.93 -11.01
C PRO A 120 -8.30 4.56 -10.41
N SER A 121 -9.19 3.99 -11.20
CA SER A 121 -10.56 3.65 -10.77
C SER A 121 -10.63 2.68 -9.58
N ASN A 122 -9.58 1.91 -9.35
CA ASN A 122 -9.46 0.94 -8.27
C ASN A 122 -8.75 1.50 -7.01
N SER A 123 -8.52 2.80 -6.94
CA SER A 123 -7.80 3.45 -5.83
C SER A 123 -8.63 4.53 -5.13
N ASP A 124 -9.91 4.68 -5.48
CA ASP A 124 -10.82 5.62 -4.83
C ASP A 124 -11.31 5.10 -3.47
N HIS A 125 -11.93 5.99 -2.67
CA HIS A 125 -12.46 5.64 -1.35
C HIS A 125 -13.50 4.49 -1.41
N HIS A 126 -14.28 4.38 -2.49
CA HIS A 126 -15.23 3.29 -2.67
C HIS A 126 -14.52 1.94 -2.84
N SER A 127 -13.47 1.87 -3.67
CA SER A 127 -12.66 0.66 -3.91
C SER A 127 -11.90 0.24 -2.66
N LEU A 128 -11.38 1.20 -1.90
CA LEU A 128 -10.67 0.95 -0.64
C LEU A 128 -11.60 0.45 0.48
N SER A 129 -12.91 0.71 0.36
CA SER A 129 -13.93 0.28 1.33
C SER A 129 -14.59 -1.05 0.97
N GLN A 130 -14.14 -1.74 -0.08
CA GLN A 130 -14.64 -3.06 -0.43
C GLN A 130 -14.18 -4.11 0.59
N THR A 131 -14.96 -5.18 0.74
CA THR A 131 -14.66 -6.27 1.67
C THR A 131 -13.31 -6.92 1.38
N HIS A 132 -12.48 -7.10 2.42
CA HIS A 132 -11.13 -7.67 2.32
C HIS A 132 -10.98 -9.08 2.92
N ASN A 133 -11.97 -9.56 3.71
CA ASN A 133 -12.02 -10.91 4.31
C ASN A 133 -10.83 -11.29 5.22
N ARG A 134 -10.08 -10.31 5.74
CA ARG A 134 -8.84 -10.56 6.51
C ARG A 134 -9.07 -10.89 7.98
N GLU A 135 -10.26 -10.62 8.48
CA GLU A 135 -10.75 -11.06 9.78
C GLU A 135 -10.69 -12.59 9.94
N SER A 136 -10.81 -13.35 8.83
CA SER A 136 -10.68 -14.81 8.82
C SER A 136 -9.29 -15.32 9.19
N LEU A 137 -8.26 -14.47 9.08
CA LEU A 137 -6.87 -14.79 9.42
C LEU A 137 -6.53 -14.57 10.90
N SER A 138 -7.45 -14.01 11.70
CA SER A 138 -7.23 -13.84 13.14
C SER A 138 -7.55 -15.14 13.88
N ALA A 139 -6.70 -15.55 14.83
CA ALA A 139 -6.90 -16.77 15.60
C ALA A 139 -8.17 -16.75 16.49
N SER A 140 -8.82 -15.60 16.67
CA SER A 140 -9.95 -15.41 17.58
C SER A 140 -11.32 -15.92 17.08
N SER A 141 -11.40 -16.59 15.92
CA SER A 141 -12.65 -17.14 15.40
C SER A 141 -12.89 -18.62 15.75
N GLN A 142 -12.04 -19.25 16.58
CA GLN A 142 -12.30 -20.57 17.15
C GLN A 142 -12.26 -20.51 18.68
N SER A 143 -13.38 -20.91 19.30
CA SER A 143 -13.58 -21.21 20.73
C SER A 143 -14.19 -20.10 21.60
N VAL A 144 -15.49 -19.86 21.44
CA VAL A 144 -16.38 -19.73 22.61
C VAL A 144 -17.60 -20.64 22.40
N GLN A 145 -17.40 -21.95 22.57
CA GLN A 145 -18.50 -22.80 23.03
C GLN A 145 -18.74 -22.42 24.49
N VAL A 146 -19.76 -21.60 24.75
CA VAL A 146 -20.28 -21.41 26.10
C VAL A 146 -20.95 -22.74 26.48
N LEU A 147 -20.19 -23.57 27.17
CA LEU A 147 -20.71 -24.62 28.06
C LEU A 147 -20.85 -23.97 29.44
N VAL A 148 -22.05 -23.50 29.78
CA VAL A 148 -22.78 -23.69 31.06
C VAL A 148 -24.24 -23.33 30.81
#